data_AF-A0A8D0H7G9-F1
#
_entry.id   AF-A0A8D0H7G9-F1
#
_cell.length_a   1.000
_cell.length_b   1.000
_cell.length_c   1.000
_cell.angle_alpha   90.00
_cell.angle_beta   90.00
_cell.angle_gamma   90.00
#
_symmetry.space_group_name_H-M   'P 1'
#
loop_
_entity.id
_entity.type
_entity.pdbx_description
1 polymer ?
#
loop_
_entity_poly.entity_id
_entity_poly.type
_entity_poly.pdbx_seq_one_letter_code
_entity_poly.pdbx_strand_id
1 'polypeptide(L)'
;GDNLGADLICTYRNDSTVLQFDRVRVYREISNKTDGITKLDVYSLDQNSLYVNGYNEALLRPTLLPTTTPTAPPNLERFTVNFTVTNLKYKPELGAPSSKEFNSTASTL
;
A
#
# COMPACT_ATOMS: atom_id res chain seq x y z
N GLY A 1 -14.41 -17.45 -1.56
CA GLY A 1 -14.50 -16.00 -1.79
C GLY A 1 -13.47 -15.34 -0.92
N ASP A 2 -12.24 -15.34 -1.40
CA ASP A 2 -11.04 -15.22 -0.58
C ASP A 2 -10.17 -14.17 -1.25
N ASN A 3 -10.34 -12.93 -0.76
CA ASN A 3 -9.62 -11.76 -1.24
C ASN A 3 -8.26 -11.73 -0.52
N LEU A 4 -7.18 -11.90 -1.28
CA LEU A 4 -5.80 -11.85 -0.77
C LEU A 4 -5.38 -10.39 -0.63
N GLY A 5 -5.36 -9.87 0.60
CA GLY A 5 -4.72 -8.60 0.92
C GLY A 5 -3.21 -8.81 1.03
N ALA A 6 -2.44 -8.22 0.11
CA ALA A 6 -0.99 -8.15 0.23
C ALA A 6 -0.64 -7.03 1.23
N ASP A 7 0.19 -7.35 2.23
CA ASP A 7 0.67 -6.40 3.24
C ASP A 7 2.14 -6.08 2.91
N LEU A 8 2.39 -4.99 2.17
CA LEU A 8 3.75 -4.54 1.86
C LEU A 8 4.25 -3.62 2.96
N ILE A 9 5.39 -3.98 3.55
CA ILE A 9 6.09 -3.15 4.55
C ILE A 9 7.12 -2.28 3.82
N CYS A 10 6.80 -1.02 3.60
CA CYS A 10 7.74 -0.06 3.00
C CYS A 10 8.55 0.66 4.09
N THR A 11 9.84 0.88 3.83
CA THR A 11 10.73 1.60 4.75
C THR A 11 10.98 3.01 4.21
N TYR A 12 10.58 4.04 4.96
CA TYR A 12 10.84 5.44 4.64
C TYR A 12 11.98 5.98 5.52
N ARG A 13 13.02 6.58 4.92
CA ARG A 13 14.08 7.31 5.62
C ARG A 13 13.89 8.81 5.37
N ASN A 14 13.80 9.57 6.46
CA ASN A 14 13.65 11.02 6.43
C ASN A 14 14.71 11.67 7.32
N ASP A 15 15.52 12.57 6.76
CA ASP A 15 16.66 13.18 7.45
C ASP A 15 16.27 14.46 8.24
N SER A 16 15.10 14.48 8.86
CA SER A 16 14.62 15.61 9.66
C SER A 16 14.04 15.15 10.99
N THR A 17 14.44 15.83 12.06
CA THR A 17 14.23 15.43 13.46
C THR A 17 12.78 15.44 13.95
N VAL A 18 11.83 15.98 13.20
CA VAL A 18 10.38 15.83 13.45
C VAL A 18 9.63 15.98 12.13
N LEU A 19 9.35 14.89 11.42
CA LEU A 19 8.34 14.88 10.36
C LEU A 19 7.47 13.63 10.50
N GLN A 20 6.26 13.87 11.01
CA GLN A 20 5.17 12.92 11.13
C GLN A 20 4.88 12.27 9.77
N PHE A 21 4.58 10.96 9.73
CA PHE A 21 4.25 10.27 8.48
C PHE A 21 3.05 10.92 7.78
N ASP A 22 3.28 11.51 6.60
CA ASP A 22 2.23 12.13 5.79
C ASP A 22 1.61 11.10 4.83
N ARG A 23 0.65 10.35 5.36
CA ARG A 23 -0.12 9.36 4.60
C ARG A 23 -0.84 9.92 3.37
N VAL A 24 -1.20 11.22 3.38
CA VAL A 24 -1.87 11.88 2.25
C VAL A 24 -0.89 12.08 1.12
N ARG A 25 0.30 12.62 1.42
CA ARG A 25 1.38 12.77 0.44
C ARG A 25 1.77 11.43 -0.16
N VAL A 26 1.94 10.40 0.67
CA VAL A 26 2.30 9.04 0.22
C VAL A 26 1.21 8.47 -0.67
N TYR A 27 -0.07 8.59 -0.30
CA TYR A 27 -1.19 8.14 -1.13
C TYR A 27 -1.15 8.77 -2.52
N ARG A 28 -0.96 10.09 -2.60
CA ARG A 28 -0.91 10.82 -3.88
C ARG A 28 0.30 10.45 -4.72
N GLU A 29 1.46 10.23 -4.09
CA GLU A 29 2.66 9.79 -4.79
C GLU A 29 2.48 8.39 -5.40
N ILE A 30 1.88 7.46 -4.65
CA ILE A 30 1.56 6.12 -5.15
C ILE A 30 0.53 6.21 -6.27
N SER A 31 -0.54 6.97 -6.08
CA SER A 31 -1.58 7.20 -7.09
C SER A 31 -0.96 7.73 -8.40
N ASN A 32 -0.07 8.71 -8.33
CA ASN A 32 0.62 9.25 -9.50
C ASN A 32 1.51 8.20 -10.18
N LYS A 33 2.31 7.46 -9.40
CA LYS A 33 3.19 6.40 -9.93
C LYS A 33 2.43 5.19 -10.51
N THR A 34 1.15 5.05 -10.18
CA THR A 34 0.31 3.92 -10.60
C THR A 34 -0.75 4.31 -11.63
N ASP A 35 -0.51 5.39 -12.38
CA ASP A 35 -1.44 5.90 -13.39
C ASP A 35 -2.86 6.08 -12.82
N GLY A 36 -2.94 6.77 -11.68
CA GLY A 36 -4.18 6.98 -10.96
C GLY A 36 -4.75 5.71 -10.33
N ILE A 37 -3.89 4.81 -9.83
CA ILE A 37 -4.28 3.53 -9.18
C ILE A 37 -4.86 2.52 -10.17
N THR A 38 -4.56 2.64 -11.47
CA THR A 38 -5.09 1.72 -12.49
C THR A 38 -4.03 0.73 -12.98
N LYS A 39 -2.74 1.07 -12.86
CA LYS A 39 -1.66 0.26 -13.43
C LYS A 39 -0.36 0.36 -12.63
N LEU A 40 0.25 -0.78 -12.34
CA LEU A 40 1.61 -0.89 -11.81
C LEU A 40 2.39 -1.87 -12.69
N ASP A 41 3.23 -1.34 -13.56
CA ASP A 41 3.97 -2.11 -14.56
C ASP A 41 3.04 -3.02 -15.41
N VAL A 42 3.17 -4.35 -15.28
CA VAL A 42 2.33 -5.34 -15.98
C VAL A 42 1.00 -5.61 -15.27
N TYR A 43 0.80 -5.08 -14.07
CA TYR A 43 -0.37 -5.33 -13.24
C TYR A 43 -1.44 -4.26 -13.41
N SER A 44 -2.67 -4.71 -13.55
CA SER A 44 -3.86 -3.87 -13.48
C SER A 44 -4.33 -3.81 -12.04
N LEU A 45 -4.67 -2.61 -11.58
CA LEU A 45 -5.08 -2.35 -10.21
C LEU A 45 -6.56 -1.99 -10.13
N ASP A 46 -7.20 -2.32 -9.01
CA ASP A 46 -8.50 -1.75 -8.67
C ASP A 46 -8.31 -0.33 -8.15
N GLN A 47 -8.84 0.65 -8.88
CA GLN A 47 -8.70 2.08 -8.60
C GLN A 47 -9.18 2.47 -7.19
N ASN A 48 -10.12 1.72 -6.61
CA ASN A 48 -10.68 2.00 -5.29
C ASN A 48 -9.96 1.28 -4.15
N SER A 49 -8.96 0.45 -4.47
CA SER A 49 -8.33 -0.46 -3.51
C SER A 49 -7.09 0.08 -2.81
N LEU A 50 -6.57 1.26 -3.18
CA LEU A 50 -5.39 1.83 -2.54
C LEU A 50 -5.70 2.31 -1.13
N TYR A 51 -4.98 1.80 -0.12
CA TYR A 51 -5.00 2.34 1.25
C TYR A 51 -3.58 2.57 1.75
N VAL A 52 -3.37 3.69 2.44
CA VAL A 52 -2.11 3.99 3.14
C VAL A 52 -2.41 4.11 4.63
N ASN A 53 -2.03 3.12 5.44
CA ASN A 53 -2.43 3.03 6.86
C ASN A 53 -3.95 3.28 7.07
N GLY A 54 -4.79 2.70 6.20
CA GLY A 54 -6.26 2.88 6.23
C GLY A 54 -6.78 4.17 5.61
N TYR A 55 -5.93 5.06 5.10
CA TYR A 55 -6.34 6.26 4.37
C TYR A 55 -6.62 5.96 2.88
N ASN A 56 -7.76 6.40 2.37
CA ASN A 56 -8.17 6.28 0.96
C ASN A 56 -8.94 7.54 0.54
N GLU A 57 -8.46 8.29 -0.45
CA GLU A 57 -9.12 9.53 -0.91
C GLU A 57 -10.50 9.30 -1.53
N ALA A 58 -10.71 8.17 -2.21
CA ALA A 58 -11.98 7.87 -2.90
C ALA A 58 -13.14 7.59 -1.94
N LEU A 59 -12.87 7.09 -0.74
CA LEU A 59 -13.87 6.83 0.29
C LEU A 59 -14.14 8.01 1.23
N LEU A 60 -13.24 9.01 1.23
CA LEU A 60 -13.38 10.20 2.07
C LEU A 60 -14.32 11.22 1.41
N ARG A 61 -15.63 10.95 1.46
CA ARG A 61 -16.58 12.03 1.74
C ARG A 61 -16.18 12.66 3.09
N PRO A 62 -16.34 13.99 3.29
CA PRO A 62 -15.69 14.73 4.37
C PRO A 62 -16.33 14.44 5.74
N THR A 63 -16.08 13.26 6.29
CA THR A 63 -16.45 12.88 7.65
C THR A 63 -15.45 11.86 8.12
N LEU A 64 -14.38 12.35 8.72
CA LEU A 64 -13.81 11.92 9.99
C LEU A 64 -12.35 12.34 10.01
N LEU A 65 -12.05 13.23 10.95
CA LEU A 65 -10.72 13.71 11.28
C LEU A 65 -9.73 12.54 11.42
N PRO A 66 -8.44 12.74 11.11
CA PRO A 66 -7.42 11.75 11.39
C PRO A 66 -7.46 11.28 12.84
N THR A 67 -7.86 10.03 13.07
CA THR A 67 -7.57 9.35 14.35
C THR A 67 -6.05 9.15 14.39
N THR A 68 -5.35 10.04 15.08
CA THR A 68 -3.95 9.85 15.46
C THR A 68 -3.94 8.79 16.56
N THR A 69 -3.68 7.53 16.21
CA THR A 69 -3.31 6.52 17.20
C THR A 69 -1.96 6.91 17.81
N PRO A 70 -1.84 7.13 19.13
CA PRO A 70 -0.59 7.51 19.73
C PRO A 70 0.34 6.31 19.92
N THR A 71 1.64 6.56 19.77
CA THR A 71 2.79 5.85 20.37
C THR A 71 3.51 4.85 19.46
N ALA A 72 4.44 5.37 18.65
CA ALA A 72 5.68 4.69 18.31
C ALA A 72 6.85 5.70 18.35
N PRO A 73 8.06 5.29 18.76
CA PRO A 73 9.19 6.18 19.02
C PRO A 73 9.65 6.98 17.78
N PRO A 74 10.35 8.12 17.97
CA PRO A 74 10.64 9.06 16.91
C PRO A 74 11.87 8.62 16.12
N ASN A 75 11.69 7.89 15.01
CA ASN A 75 12.69 7.81 13.91
C ASN A 75 12.38 6.82 12.78
N LEU A 76 11.37 5.95 12.85
CA LEU A 76 10.98 5.12 11.70
C LEU A 76 9.51 4.70 11.84
N GLU A 77 8.62 5.41 11.16
CA GLU A 77 7.21 5.02 11.11
C GLU A 77 7.05 4.01 9.96
N ARG A 78 6.84 2.74 10.30
CA ARG A 78 6.41 1.74 9.30
C ARG A 78 5.00 2.09 8.86
N PHE A 79 4.74 1.95 7.57
CA PHE A 79 3.40 2.08 7.04
C PHE A 79 3.06 0.89 6.15
N THR A 80 1.78 0.59 6.10
CA THR A 80 1.18 -0.42 5.26
C THR A 80 0.55 0.25 4.05
N VAL A 81 0.80 -0.33 2.88
CA VAL A 81 0.09 -0.03 1.64
C VAL A 81 -0.67 -1.26 1.20
N ASN A 82 -1.97 -1.10 0.98
CA ASN A 82 -2.82 -2.15 0.43
C ASN A 82 -3.33 -1.70 -0.94
N PHE A 83 -3.37 -2.62 -1.91
CA PHE A 83 -4.07 -2.47 -3.18
C PHE A 83 -4.44 -3.86 -3.71
N THR A 84 -5.35 -3.91 -4.67
CA THR A 84 -5.82 -5.15 -5.30
C THR A 84 -5.37 -5.19 -6.75
N VAL A 85 -4.68 -6.28 -7.12
CA VAL A 85 -4.31 -6.59 -8.50
C VAL A 85 -5.44 -7.38 -9.16
N THR A 86 -5.94 -6.92 -10.31
CA THR A 86 -7.14 -7.47 -10.96
C THR A 86 -6.82 -8.45 -12.10
N ASN A 87 -5.60 -8.42 -12.64
CA ASN A 87 -5.18 -9.28 -13.75
C ASN A 87 -4.26 -10.45 -13.33
N LEU A 88 -4.08 -10.68 -12.03
CA LEU A 88 -3.31 -11.80 -11.49
C LEU A 88 -4.24 -12.87 -10.92
N LYS A 89 -4.24 -14.07 -11.53
CA LYS A 89 -5.00 -15.21 -11.00
C LYS A 89 -4.25 -15.84 -9.84
N TYR A 90 -4.95 -16.12 -8.75
CA TYR A 90 -4.40 -16.90 -7.65
C TYR A 90 -3.93 -18.27 -8.15
N LYS A 91 -2.75 -18.65 -7.69
CA LYS A 91 -2.21 -20.01 -7.81
C LYS A 91 -1.66 -20.39 -6.43
N PRO A 92 -1.72 -21.66 -6.01
CA PRO A 92 -1.24 -22.08 -4.69
C PRO A 92 0.20 -21.64 -4.39
N GLU A 93 1.04 -21.56 -5.41
CA GLU A 93 2.43 -21.12 -5.32
C GLU A 93 2.53 -19.66 -4.87
N LEU A 94 1.60 -18.79 -5.25
CA LEU A 94 1.54 -17.40 -4.75
C LEU A 94 1.23 -17.33 -3.25
N GLY A 95 0.62 -18.38 -2.68
CA GLY A 95 0.38 -18.50 -1.24
C GLY A 95 1.57 -19.06 -0.46
N ALA A 96 2.61 -19.55 -1.15
CA ALA A 96 3.80 -20.13 -0.54
C ALA A 96 4.97 -19.12 -0.59
N PRO A 97 5.39 -18.54 0.54
CA PRO A 97 6.47 -17.53 0.57
C PRO A 97 7.81 -18.03 0.02
N SER A 98 8.01 -19.35 -0.02
CA SER A 98 9.20 -19.99 -0.56
C SER A 98 9.16 -20.24 -2.08
N SER A 99 8.04 -20.00 -2.76
CA SER A 99 7.91 -20.27 -4.19
C SER A 99 8.64 -19.22 -5.04
N LYS A 100 8.97 -19.60 -6.29
CA LYS A 100 9.56 -18.66 -7.25
C LYS A 100 8.53 -17.64 -7.71
N GLU A 101 7.29 -18.06 -7.82
CA GLU A 101 6.15 -17.24 -8.24
C GLU A 101 5.86 -16.14 -7.23
N PHE A 102 5.87 -16.45 -5.92
CA PHE A 102 5.74 -15.47 -4.85
C PHE A 102 6.90 -14.47 -4.90
N ASN A 103 8.15 -14.96 -4.90
CA ASN A 103 9.32 -14.09 -4.92
C ASN A 103 9.38 -13.20 -6.15
N SER A 104 9.04 -13.74 -7.33
CA SER A 104 9.01 -12.95 -8.57
C SER A 104 7.92 -11.88 -8.53
N THR A 105 6.73 -12.21 -8.01
CA THR A 105 5.61 -11.26 -7.92
C THR A 105 5.89 -10.17 -6.88
N ALA A 106 6.35 -10.57 -5.69
CA ALA A 106 6.69 -9.66 -4.58
C ALA A 106 7.91 -8.78 -4.87
N SER A 107 8.77 -9.16 -5.83
CA SER A 107 9.88 -8.31 -6.26
C SER A 107 9.46 -7.25 -7.28
N THR A 108 8.29 -7.42 -7.91
CA THR A 108 7.74 -6.45 -8.88
C THR A 108 6.74 -5.50 -8.22
N LEU A 109 6.00 -5.97 -7.20
CA LEU A 109 5.07 -5.17 -6.41
C LEU A 109 5.80 -4.38 -5.31
#